data_AF-A0A2V9US50-F1
#
_entry.id   AF-A0A2V9US50-F1
#
_cell.length_a   1.000
_cell.length_b   1.000
_cell.length_c   1.000
_cell.angle_alpha   90.00
_cell.angle_beta   90.00
_cell.angle_gamma   90.00
#
_symmetry.space_group_name_H-M   'P 1'
#
loop_
_entity.id
_entity.type
_entity.pdbx_description
1 polymer ?
#
loop_
_entity_poly.entity_id
_entity_poly.type
_entity_poly.pdbx_seq_one_letter_code
_entity_poly.pdbx_strand_id
1 'polypeptide(L)'
;MKAFREFGLLVIVAHWGVVVWHLLLVAKVLPSFTTQQITLVIGSLTLAHLVVFLAWWIRPNRFGGLLLLVFLTVALAAGIYEHFLSSGPNNVFRIAPGQWTTAFQASVAMLPPLELSGIWLGIRTLRH
;
A
#
# COMPACT_ATOMS: atom_id res chain seq x y z
N MET A 1 5.36 4.25 24.42
CA MET A 1 5.25 5.17 23.24
C MET A 1 6.33 4.94 22.19
N LYS A 2 7.62 4.80 22.55
CA LYS A 2 8.72 4.60 21.57
C LYS A 2 8.51 3.39 20.64
N ALA A 3 8.26 2.21 21.20
CA ALA A 3 8.03 0.98 20.42
C ALA A 3 6.80 1.07 19.49
N PHE A 4 5.73 1.75 19.92
CA PHE A 4 4.54 1.96 19.08
C PHE A 4 4.85 2.85 17.87
N ARG A 5 5.63 3.92 18.07
CA ARG A 5 6.10 4.79 17.00
C ARG A 5 6.97 4.01 16.02
N GLU A 6 7.96 3.27 16.52
CA GLU A 6 8.88 2.46 15.72
C GLU A 6 8.15 1.39 14.90
N PHE A 7 7.19 0.70 15.51
CA PHE A 7 6.37 -0.27 14.80
C PHE A 7 5.56 0.38 13.68
N GLY A 8 4.95 1.55 13.91
CA GLY A 8 4.23 2.25 12.84
C GLY A 8 5.14 2.73 11.71
N LEU A 9 6.36 3.16 12.01
CA LEU A 9 7.34 3.51 10.97
C LEU A 9 7.75 2.28 10.15
N LEU A 10 7.96 1.13 10.82
CA LEU A 10 8.23 -0.13 10.14
C LEU A 10 7.10 -0.51 9.19
N VAL A 11 5.85 -0.42 9.64
CA VAL A 11 4.67 -0.71 8.81
C VAL A 11 4.61 0.24 7.60
N ILE A 12 4.81 1.55 7.80
CA ILE A 12 4.77 2.54 6.70
C ILE A 12 5.87 2.27 5.66
N VAL A 13 7.10 1.99 6.10
CA VAL A 13 8.24 1.73 5.21
C VAL A 13 8.08 0.38 4.50
N ALA A 14 7.66 -0.66 5.21
CA ALA A 14 7.41 -1.97 4.61
C ALA A 14 6.27 -1.89 3.56
N HIS A 15 5.18 -1.20 3.89
CA HIS A 15 4.07 -0.98 2.98
C HIS A 15 4.53 -0.22 1.72
N TRP A 16 5.28 0.87 1.89
CA TRP A 16 5.85 1.61 0.75
C TRP A 16 6.70 0.70 -0.16
N GLY A 17 7.60 -0.09 0.43
CA GLY A 17 8.46 -1.00 -0.33
C GLY A 17 7.66 -2.03 -1.13
N VAL A 18 6.64 -2.63 -0.52
CA VAL A 18 5.77 -3.60 -1.20
C VAL A 18 4.92 -2.92 -2.28
N VAL A 19 4.39 -1.72 -2.05
CA VAL A 19 3.62 -0.96 -3.06
C VAL A 19 4.49 -0.62 -4.27
N VAL A 20 5.72 -0.12 -4.07
CA VAL A 20 6.62 0.18 -5.19
C VAL A 20 6.93 -1.08 -5.98
N TRP A 21 7.26 -2.19 -5.30
CA TRP A 21 7.51 -3.47 -5.96
C TRP A 21 6.26 -3.98 -6.71
N HIS A 22 5.08 -3.88 -6.10
CA HIS A 22 3.81 -4.25 -6.71
C HIS A 22 3.55 -3.45 -8.00
N LEU A 23 3.76 -2.14 -8.01
CA LEU A 23 3.57 -1.29 -9.19
C LEU A 23 4.56 -1.62 -10.31
N LEU A 24 5.80 -1.99 -9.97
CA LEU A 24 6.75 -2.49 -10.95
C LEU A 24 6.28 -3.81 -11.57
N LEU A 25 5.67 -4.70 -10.78
CA LEU A 25 5.09 -5.95 -11.26
C LEU A 25 3.86 -5.71 -12.14
N VAL A 26 2.97 -4.78 -11.75
CA VAL A 26 1.84 -4.30 -12.56
C VAL A 26 2.33 -3.91 -13.95
N ALA A 27 3.40 -3.11 -14.05
CA ALA A 27 3.99 -2.71 -15.32
C ALA A 27 4.51 -3.89 -16.18
N LYS A 28 4.81 -5.04 -15.57
CA LYS A 28 5.26 -6.24 -16.27
C LYS A 28 4.11 -7.15 -16.70
N VAL A 29 3.06 -7.24 -15.90
CA VAL A 29 1.90 -8.10 -16.19
C VAL A 29 0.85 -7.40 -17.07
N LEU A 30 0.89 -6.07 -17.13
CA LEU A 30 -0.11 -5.24 -17.81
C LEU A 30 0.59 -4.24 -18.73
N PRO A 31 0.87 -4.63 -19.99
CA PRO A 31 1.59 -3.79 -20.93
C PRO A 31 0.80 -2.55 -21.39
N SER A 32 -0.45 -2.38 -20.95
CA SER A 32 -1.29 -1.22 -21.25
C SER A 32 -0.85 0.07 -20.55
N PHE A 33 -0.04 -0.03 -19.49
CA PHE A 33 0.48 1.15 -18.80
C PHE A 33 1.77 1.64 -19.46
N THR A 34 1.82 2.93 -19.79
CA THR A 34 3.06 3.56 -20.25
C THR A 34 4.05 3.73 -19.11
N THR A 35 5.35 3.76 -19.41
CA THR A 35 6.41 4.01 -18.42
C THR A 35 6.18 5.33 -17.67
N GLN A 36 5.64 6.35 -18.35
CA GLN A 36 5.31 7.64 -17.76
C GLN A 36 4.18 7.53 -16.74
N GLN A 37 3.13 6.75 -17.04
CA GLN A 37 2.02 6.52 -16.11
C GLN A 37 2.50 5.79 -14.84
N ILE A 38 3.30 4.73 -15.00
CA ILE A 38 3.85 3.98 -13.85
C ILE A 38 4.76 4.87 -13.00
N THR A 39 5.64 5.64 -13.64
CA THR A 39 6.53 6.59 -12.93
C THR A 39 5.74 7.62 -12.15
N LEU A 40 4.69 8.19 -12.77
CA LEU A 40 3.82 9.16 -12.11
C LEU A 40 3.14 8.55 -10.88
N VAL A 41 2.56 7.37 -11.02
CA VAL A 41 1.87 6.67 -9.91
C VAL A 41 2.83 6.35 -8.77
N ILE A 42 4.02 5.81 -9.07
CA ILE A 42 5.07 5.53 -8.07
C ILE A 42 5.48 6.83 -7.37
N GLY A 43 5.69 7.92 -8.12
CA GLY A 43 6.05 9.23 -7.58
C GLY A 43 4.98 9.78 -6.63
N SER A 44 3.72 9.79 -7.07
CA SER A 44 2.58 10.27 -6.28
C SER A 44 2.39 9.45 -5.00
N LEU A 45 2.46 8.12 -5.09
CA LEU A 45 2.32 7.26 -3.91
C LEU A 45 3.52 7.40 -2.97
N THR A 46 4.74 7.58 -3.49
CA THR A 46 5.92 7.84 -2.65
C THR A 46 5.77 9.14 -1.89
N LEU A 47 5.26 10.20 -2.52
CA LEU A 47 4.97 11.46 -1.84
C LEU A 47 3.89 11.29 -0.76
N ALA A 48 2.81 10.57 -1.04
CA ALA A 48 1.76 10.28 -0.06
C ALA A 48 2.32 9.51 1.16
N HIS A 49 3.15 8.49 0.92
CA HIS A 49 3.84 7.76 1.99
C HIS A 49 4.79 8.66 2.78
N LEU A 50 5.51 9.57 2.13
CA LEU A 50 6.39 10.52 2.81
C LEU A 50 5.60 11.43 3.75
N VAL A 51 4.43 11.93 3.32
CA VAL A 51 3.54 12.74 4.18
C VAL A 51 3.08 11.95 5.39
N VAL A 52 2.61 10.70 5.20
CA VAL A 52 2.18 9.82 6.30
C VAL A 52 3.34 9.49 7.23
N PHE A 53 4.52 9.19 6.67
CA PHE A 53 5.75 8.92 7.41
C PHE A 53 6.15 10.10 8.30
N LEU A 54 6.22 11.31 7.73
CA LEU A 54 6.61 12.52 8.47
C LEU A 54 5.59 12.84 9.56
N ALA A 55 4.29 12.75 9.27
CA ALA A 55 3.24 12.96 10.25
C ALA A 55 3.37 11.98 11.43
N TRP A 56 3.66 10.71 11.16
CA TRP A 56 3.85 9.68 12.18
C TRP A 56 5.17 9.82 12.94
N TRP A 57 6.27 10.15 12.24
CA TRP A 57 7.63 10.29 12.80
C TRP A 57 7.71 11.44 13.81
N ILE A 58 7.22 12.62 13.41
CA ILE A 58 7.30 13.83 14.22
C ILE A 58 6.54 13.63 15.53
N ARG A 59 5.25 13.32 15.44
CA ARG A 59 4.40 12.96 16.58
C ARG A 59 3.25 12.07 16.14
N PRO A 60 3.17 10.81 16.59
CA PRO A 60 2.04 9.93 16.34
C PRO A 60 0.84 10.36 17.22
N ASN A 61 0.25 11.50 16.87
CA ASN A 61 -0.94 12.06 17.49
C ASN A 61 -2.19 11.69 16.68
N ARG A 62 -3.36 12.16 17.10
CA ARG A 62 -4.64 11.89 16.41
C ARG A 62 -4.61 12.26 14.92
N PHE A 63 -3.91 13.33 14.54
CA PHE A 63 -3.78 13.72 13.14
C PHE A 63 -2.94 12.71 12.34
N GLY A 64 -1.76 12.33 12.83
CA GLY A 64 -0.94 11.29 12.20
C GLY A 64 -1.64 9.93 12.15
N GLY A 65 -2.39 9.58 13.20
CA GLY A 65 -3.23 8.39 13.25
C GLY A 65 -4.37 8.42 12.23
N LEU A 66 -5.06 9.55 12.08
CA LEU A 66 -6.11 9.73 11.08
C LEU A 66 -5.57 9.63 9.66
N LEU A 67 -4.44 10.29 9.36
CA LEU A 67 -3.80 10.21 8.06
C LEU A 67 -3.42 8.77 7.70
N LEU A 68 -2.76 8.05 8.61
CA LEU A 68 -2.40 6.64 8.41
C LEU A 68 -3.64 5.78 8.19
N LEU A 69 -4.68 5.96 9.02
CA LEU A 69 -5.94 5.22 8.92
C LEU A 69 -6.61 5.42 7.57
N VAL A 70 -6.83 6.66 7.17
CA VAL A 70 -7.52 6.99 5.91
C VAL A 70 -6.72 6.48 4.72
N PHE A 71 -5.41 6.74 4.72
CA PHE A 71 -4.52 6.34 3.64
C PHE A 71 -4.56 4.83 3.39
N LEU A 72 -4.39 4.02 4.44
CA LEU A 72 -4.35 2.56 4.31
C LEU A 72 -5.73 1.93 4.15
N THR A 73 -6.80 2.56 4.66
CA THR A 73 -8.17 2.11 4.39
C THR A 73 -8.51 2.27 2.90
N VAL A 74 -8.14 3.41 2.30
CA VAL A 74 -8.34 3.64 0.87
C VAL A 74 -7.49 2.66 0.04
N ALA A 75 -6.23 2.44 0.42
CA ALA A 75 -5.35 1.46 -0.25
C ALA A 75 -5.95 0.04 -0.21
N LEU A 76 -6.37 -0.43 0.98
CA LEU A 76 -6.98 -1.75 1.15
C LEU A 76 -8.27 -1.90 0.34
N ALA A 77 -9.16 -0.89 0.39
CA ALA A 77 -10.40 -0.92 -0.36
C ALA A 77 -10.15 -0.97 -1.88
N ALA A 78 -9.23 -0.14 -2.38
CA ALA A 78 -8.84 -0.12 -3.78
C ALA A 78 -8.20 -1.45 -4.20
N GLY A 79 -7.28 -2.00 -3.40
CA GLY A 79 -6.62 -3.27 -3.66
C GLY A 79 -7.58 -4.46 -3.66
N ILE A 80 -8.48 -4.53 -2.69
CA ILE A 80 -9.54 -5.56 -2.66
C ILE A 80 -10.40 -5.47 -3.92
N TYR A 81 -10.87 -4.26 -4.25
CA TYR A 81 -11.71 -4.07 -5.43
C TYR A 81 -10.96 -4.48 -6.70
N GLU A 82 -9.76 -3.95 -6.93
CA GLU A 82 -9.01 -4.14 -8.17
C GLU A 82 -8.56 -5.59 -8.37
N HIS A 83 -8.09 -6.25 -7.31
CA HIS A 83 -7.44 -7.55 -7.44
C HIS A 83 -8.36 -8.74 -7.22
N PHE A 84 -9.50 -8.56 -6.53
CA PHE A 84 -10.38 -9.68 -6.18
C PHE A 84 -11.80 -9.53 -6.71
N LEU A 85 -12.36 -8.31 -6.73
CA LEU A 85 -13.78 -8.08 -7.07
C LEU A 85 -13.98 -7.65 -8.52
N SER A 86 -13.07 -6.82 -9.05
CA SER A 86 -13.09 -6.32 -10.41
C SER A 86 -12.85 -7.46 -11.40
N SER A 87 -13.57 -7.44 -12.52
CA SER A 87 -13.31 -8.34 -13.65
C SER A 87 -12.11 -7.92 -14.51
N GLY A 88 -11.36 -6.91 -14.07
CA GLY A 88 -10.23 -6.32 -14.79
C GLY A 88 -9.03 -7.27 -14.96
N PRO A 89 -8.06 -6.86 -15.79
CA PRO A 89 -6.89 -7.68 -16.13
C PRO A 89 -5.93 -7.90 -14.94
N ASN A 90 -6.12 -7.15 -13.85
CA ASN A 90 -5.29 -7.17 -12.65
C ASN A 90 -5.85 -8.11 -11.57
N ASN A 91 -6.93 -8.82 -11.87
CA ASN A 91 -7.55 -9.76 -10.95
C ASN A 91 -6.67 -11.01 -10.78
N VAL A 92 -6.35 -11.37 -9.53
CA VAL A 92 -5.39 -12.45 -9.22
C VAL A 92 -5.85 -13.83 -9.69
N PHE A 93 -7.16 -14.03 -9.90
CA PHE A 93 -7.74 -15.27 -10.38
C PHE A 93 -7.88 -15.34 -11.90
N ARG A 94 -7.69 -14.21 -12.60
CA ARG A 94 -7.93 -14.08 -14.05
C ARG A 94 -6.69 -13.67 -14.83
N ILE A 95 -5.67 -13.17 -14.16
CA ILE A 95 -4.40 -12.79 -14.76
C ILE A 95 -3.79 -13.97 -15.54
N ALA A 96 -3.34 -13.70 -16.76
CA ALA A 96 -2.76 -14.73 -17.61
C ALA A 96 -1.48 -15.32 -16.95
N PRO A 97 -1.24 -16.64 -17.09
CA PRO A 97 0.02 -17.23 -16.65
C PRO A 97 1.21 -16.63 -17.39
N GLY A 98 2.26 -16.30 -16.66
CA GLY A 98 3.48 -15.71 -17.19
C GLY A 98 4.58 -15.63 -16.13
N GLN A 99 5.79 -15.27 -16.55
CA GLN A 99 6.98 -15.26 -15.69
C GLN A 99 6.85 -14.37 -14.43
N TRP A 100 5.97 -13.35 -14.46
CA TRP A 100 5.77 -12.39 -13.38
C TRP A 100 4.50 -12.65 -12.55
N THR A 101 3.66 -13.61 -12.95
CA THR A 101 2.33 -13.83 -12.35
C THR A 101 2.41 -14.22 -10.88
N THR A 102 3.31 -15.14 -10.52
CA THR A 102 3.49 -15.55 -9.12
C THR A 102 4.01 -14.41 -8.24
N ALA A 103 4.94 -13.61 -8.75
CA ALA A 103 5.46 -12.45 -8.02
C ALA A 103 4.36 -11.39 -7.81
N PHE A 104 3.54 -11.14 -8.85
CA PHE A 104 2.38 -10.27 -8.74
C PHE A 104 1.40 -10.76 -7.66
N GLN A 105 0.99 -12.03 -7.71
CA GLN A 105 0.08 -12.62 -6.71
C GLN A 105 0.66 -12.54 -5.29
N ALA A 106 1.96 -12.79 -5.12
CA ALA A 106 2.64 -12.67 -3.83
C ALA A 106 2.59 -11.22 -3.31
N SER A 107 2.86 -10.23 -4.17
CA SER A 107 2.77 -8.82 -3.79
C SER A 107 1.36 -8.42 -3.36
N VAL A 108 0.32 -8.89 -4.07
CA VAL A 108 -1.09 -8.67 -3.70
C VAL A 108 -1.42 -9.31 -2.35
N ALA A 109 -0.87 -10.48 -2.04
CA ALA A 109 -1.08 -11.13 -0.75
C ALA A 109 -0.35 -10.44 0.42
N MET A 110 0.77 -9.76 0.15
CA MET A 110 1.57 -9.07 1.16
C MET A 110 1.01 -7.71 1.59
N LEU A 111 0.25 -7.03 0.71
CA LEU A 111 -0.30 -5.69 1.00
C LEU A 111 -1.36 -5.69 2.13
N PRO A 112 -2.39 -6.56 2.14
CA PRO A 112 -3.45 -6.50 3.14
C PRO A 112 -2.98 -6.62 4.59
N PRO A 113 -2.05 -7.52 4.96
CA PRO A 113 -1.53 -7.56 6.33
C PRO A 113 -0.88 -6.25 6.78
N LEU A 114 -0.18 -5.55 5.89
CA LEU A 114 0.46 -4.26 6.19
C LEU A 114 -0.57 -3.15 6.32
N GLU A 115 -1.55 -3.10 5.40
CA GLU A 115 -2.65 -2.15 5.42
C GLU A 115 -3.49 -2.30 6.69
N LEU A 116 -3.88 -3.53 7.05
CA LEU A 116 -4.61 -3.84 8.28
C LEU A 116 -3.83 -3.46 9.54
N SER A 117 -2.50 -3.70 9.54
CA SER A 117 -1.64 -3.31 10.65
C SER A 117 -1.62 -1.80 10.86
N GLY A 118 -1.52 -1.03 9.77
CA GLY A 118 -1.52 0.43 9.86
C GLY A 118 -2.91 1.03 10.12
N ILE A 119 -3.99 0.41 9.64
CA ILE A 119 -5.37 0.73 10.04
C ILE A 119 -5.54 0.53 11.55
N TRP A 120 -5.11 -0.62 12.08
CA TRP A 120 -5.14 -0.89 13.51
C TRP A 120 -4.36 0.16 14.31
N LEU A 121 -3.15 0.51 13.86
CA LEU A 121 -2.35 1.59 14.46
C LEU A 121 -3.09 2.93 14.46
N GLY A 122 -3.69 3.31 13.34
CA GLY A 122 -4.49 4.53 13.23
C GLY A 122 -5.65 4.56 14.23
N ILE A 123 -6.43 3.47 14.30
CA ILE A 123 -7.55 3.34 15.27
C ILE A 123 -7.04 3.44 16.70
N ARG A 124 -5.93 2.77 17.04
CA ARG A 124 -5.34 2.82 18.39
C ARG A 124 -4.93 4.24 18.75
N THR A 125 -4.31 4.97 17.83
CA THR A 125 -3.90 6.37 18.05
C THR A 125 -5.10 7.30 18.25
N LEU A 126 -6.23 7.05 17.57
CA LEU A 126 -7.44 7.87 17.71
C LEU A 126 -8.20 7.64 19.03
N ARG A 127 -8.03 6.46 19.65
CA ARG A 127 -8.66 6.10 20.93
C ARG A 127 -7.91 6.60 22.15
N HIS A 128 -6.70 7.12 21.98
CA HIS A 128 -5.86 7.68 23.03
C HIS A 128 -5.66 9.20 22.85
#